data_AF-A0A5C6FAA9-F1
#
_entry.id   AF-A0A5C6FAA9-F1
#
_cell.length_a   1.000
_cell.length_b   1.000
_cell.length_c   1.000
_cell.angle_alpha   90.00
_cell.angle_beta   90.00
_cell.angle_gamma   90.00
#
_symmetry.space_group_name_H-M   'P 1'
#
loop_
_entity.id
_entity.type
_entity.pdbx_description
1 polymer ?
#
loop_
_entity_poly.entity_id
_entity_poly.type
_entity_poly.pdbx_seq_one_letter_code
_entity_poly.pdbx_strand_id
1 'polypeptide(L)'
;MTGLQDLSKLSVTQLYAVYLGIARADWKWRRTAAYGAAAPPTGHATFRPLTFDVFQQRMTTASSVLRGDESLRARLSRQAAAYRVDVDAAISSQSQAA
;
A
#
# COMPACT_ATOMS: atom_id res chain seq x y z
N MET A 1 3.97 15.35 -11.74
CA MET A 1 3.91 13.87 -11.80
C MET A 1 4.67 13.33 -10.60
N THR A 2 4.04 12.55 -9.73
CA THR A 2 4.76 11.82 -8.68
C THR A 2 5.52 10.67 -9.36
N GLY A 3 6.84 10.82 -9.48
CA GLY A 3 7.72 9.80 -10.07
C GLY A 3 7.85 8.57 -9.18
N LEU A 4 8.61 7.58 -9.65
CA LEU A 4 8.95 6.42 -8.81
C LEU A 4 9.72 6.90 -7.58
N GLN A 5 9.22 6.52 -6.41
CA GLN A 5 9.86 6.85 -5.13
C GLN A 5 10.86 5.76 -4.74
N ASP A 6 12.02 6.16 -4.22
CA ASP A 6 12.99 5.21 -3.68
C ASP A 6 12.52 4.73 -2.30
N LEU A 7 12.23 3.43 -2.21
CA LEU A 7 11.77 2.79 -0.98
C LEU A 7 12.87 1.93 -0.32
N SER A 8 14.10 1.97 -0.83
CA SER A 8 15.21 1.10 -0.37
C SER A 8 15.56 1.28 1.11
N LYS A 9 15.43 2.51 1.63
CA LYS A 9 15.78 2.87 3.01
C LYS A 9 14.62 2.77 4.01
N LEU A 10 13.42 2.43 3.56
CA LEU A 10 12.26 2.35 4.43
C LEU A 10 12.29 1.07 5.29
N SER A 11 11.92 1.22 6.56
CA SER A 11 11.65 0.10 7.46
C SER A 11 10.41 -0.68 7.04
N VAL A 12 10.23 -1.91 7.54
CA VAL A 12 9.04 -2.73 7.25
C VAL A 12 7.75 -2.03 7.68
N THR A 13 7.77 -1.33 8.81
CA THR A 13 6.63 -0.52 9.29
C THR A 13 6.30 0.61 8.31
N GLN A 14 7.31 1.34 7.83
CA GLN A 14 7.13 2.40 6.85
C GLN A 14 6.60 1.86 5.50
N LEU A 15 7.13 0.71 5.04
CA LEU A 15 6.60 0.03 3.85
C LEU A 15 5.15 -0.40 4.03
N TYR A 16 4.76 -0.80 5.24
CA TYR A 16 3.37 -1.15 5.53
C TYR A 16 2.46 0.09 5.46
N ALA A 17 2.90 1.27 5.92
CA ALA A 17 2.17 2.52 5.72
C ALA A 17 1.95 2.82 4.24
N VAL A 18 3.00 2.68 3.42
CA VAL A 18 2.91 2.84 1.96
C VAL A 18 1.92 1.84 1.35
N TYR A 19 2.00 0.56 1.75
CA TYR A 19 1.06 -0.48 1.35
C TYR A 19 -0.38 -0.11 1.69
N LEU A 20 -0.65 0.38 2.90
CA LEU A 20 -1.99 0.80 3.31
C LEU A 20 -2.50 1.98 2.47
N GLY A 21 -1.63 2.95 2.16
CA GLY A 21 -1.95 4.05 1.26
C GLY A 21 -2.37 3.56 -0.13
N ILE A 22 -1.59 2.65 -0.70
CA ILE A 22 -1.88 2.01 -2.00
C ILE A 22 -3.21 1.25 -1.95
N ALA A 23 -3.38 0.37 -0.97
CA ALA A 23 -4.57 -0.47 -0.84
C ALA A 23 -5.84 0.37 -0.69
N ARG A 24 -5.76 1.48 0.06
CA ARG A 24 -6.87 2.40 0.27
C ARG A 24 -7.21 3.17 -1.01
N ALA A 25 -6.20 3.65 -1.73
CA ALA A 25 -6.40 4.34 -3.00
C ALA A 25 -7.03 3.42 -4.06
N ASP A 26 -6.51 2.21 -4.21
CA ASP A 26 -7.07 1.17 -5.10
C ASP A 26 -8.52 0.80 -4.73
N TRP A 27 -8.80 0.57 -3.44
CA TRP A 27 -10.17 0.27 -3.00
C TRP A 27 -11.15 1.41 -3.31
N LYS A 28 -10.75 2.67 -3.07
CA LYS A 28 -11.57 3.83 -3.43
C LYS A 28 -11.79 3.90 -4.94
N TRP A 29 -10.73 3.71 -5.73
CA TRP A 29 -10.81 3.75 -7.19
C TRP A 29 -11.77 2.67 -7.72
N ARG A 30 -11.63 1.42 -7.25
CA ARG A 30 -12.53 0.31 -7.64
C ARG A 30 -13.98 0.59 -7.26
N ARG A 31 -14.22 1.16 -6.07
CA ARG A 31 -15.56 1.54 -5.64
C ARG A 31 -16.16 2.62 -6.54
N THR A 32 -15.41 3.68 -6.83
CA THR A 32 -15.86 4.76 -7.72
C THR A 32 -16.05 4.27 -9.15
N ALA A 33 -15.21 3.37 -9.65
CA ALA A 33 -15.38 2.77 -10.97
C ALA A 33 -16.66 1.93 -11.07
N ALA A 34 -17.01 1.20 -10.02
CA ALA A 34 -18.20 0.33 -10.01
C ALA A 34 -19.51 1.09 -9.75
N TYR A 35 -19.50 2.10 -8.87
CA TYR A 35 -20.72 2.73 -8.38
C TYR A 35 -20.77 4.25 -8.59
N GLY A 36 -19.71 4.86 -9.14
CA GLY A 36 -19.61 6.31 -9.30
C GLY A 36 -19.72 7.04 -7.96
N ALA A 37 -20.66 7.98 -7.89
CA ALA A 37 -21.00 8.74 -6.68
C ALA A 37 -22.02 8.03 -5.78
N ALA A 38 -22.63 6.92 -6.23
CA ALA A 38 -23.62 6.21 -5.46
C ALA A 38 -23.00 5.43 -4.28
N ALA A 39 -23.81 5.21 -3.24
CA ALA A 39 -23.43 4.30 -2.17
C ALA A 39 -23.39 2.86 -2.70
N PRO A 40 -22.39 2.05 -2.28
CA PRO A 40 -22.36 0.64 -2.63
C PRO A 40 -23.56 -0.09 -1.99
N PRO A 41 -24.07 -1.15 -2.63
CA PRO A 41 -25.21 -1.90 -2.12
C PRO A 41 -24.88 -2.58 -0.78
N THR A 42 -25.92 -2.88 -0.01
CA THR A 42 -25.81 -3.65 1.23
C THR A 42 -25.09 -4.98 0.97
N GLY A 43 -24.10 -5.30 1.79
CA GLY A 43 -23.26 -6.49 1.62
C GLY A 43 -22.01 -6.29 0.76
N HIS A 44 -21.77 -5.09 0.22
CA HIS A 44 -20.50 -4.80 -0.46
C HIS A 44 -19.30 -4.98 0.48
N ALA A 45 -18.22 -5.54 -0.07
CA ALA A 45 -17.00 -5.83 0.69
C ALA A 45 -16.40 -4.55 1.28
N THR A 46 -16.20 -4.53 2.60
CA THR A 46 -15.54 -3.44 3.29
C THR A 46 -14.04 -3.43 3.00
N PHE A 47 -13.40 -2.28 3.20
CA PHE A 47 -11.95 -2.17 3.08
C PHE A 47 -11.27 -3.06 4.13
N ARG A 48 -10.63 -4.14 3.68
CA ARG A 48 -9.95 -5.12 4.52
C ARG A 48 -8.53 -5.40 3.97
N PRO A 49 -7.54 -4.52 4.26
CA PRO A 49 -6.16 -4.75 3.88
C PRO A 49 -5.55 -5.90 4.68
N LEU A 50 -4.36 -6.35 4.28
CA LEU A 50 -3.54 -7.27 5.10
C LEU A 50 -3.24 -6.61 6.44
N THR A 51 -3.19 -7.42 7.50
CA THR A 51 -2.68 -6.97 8.80
C THR A 51 -1.16 -6.77 8.72
N PHE A 52 -0.61 -6.05 9.70
CA PHE A 52 0.84 -5.82 9.78
C PHE A 52 1.61 -7.15 9.85
N ASP A 53 1.20 -8.08 10.70
CA ASP A 53 1.88 -9.37 10.87
C ASP A 53 1.92 -10.18 9.57
N VAL A 54 0.81 -10.20 8.82
CA VAL A 54 0.75 -10.91 7.53
C VAL A 54 1.61 -10.20 6.48
N PHE A 55 1.64 -8.86 6.50
CA PHE A 55 2.51 -8.09 5.61
C PHE A 55 3.99 -8.33 5.94
N GLN A 56 4.37 -8.27 7.22
CA GLN A 56 5.72 -8.55 7.69
C GLN A 56 6.15 -9.96 7.33
N GLN A 57 5.29 -10.97 7.51
CA GLN A 57 5.59 -12.34 7.10
C GLN A 57 5.91 -12.42 5.61
N ARG A 58 5.14 -11.72 4.76
CA ARG A 58 5.41 -11.65 3.31
C ARG A 58 6.73 -10.96 2.98
N MET A 59 7.10 -9.91 3.71
CA MET A 59 8.40 -9.26 3.58
C MET A 59 9.53 -10.24 3.93
N THR A 60 9.42 -10.94 5.06
CA THR A 60 10.39 -11.96 5.48
C THR A 60 10.55 -13.07 4.44
N THR A 61 9.43 -13.57 3.90
CA THR A 61 9.45 -14.58 2.83
C THR A 61 10.06 -14.05 1.53
N ALA A 62 9.81 -12.78 1.16
CA ALA A 62 10.44 -12.19 -0.01
C ALA A 62 11.96 -12.08 0.17
N SER A 63 12.42 -11.70 1.37
CA SER A 63 13.85 -11.58 1.68
C SER A 63 14.62 -12.90 1.66
N SER A 64 13.94 -14.05 1.76
CA SER A 64 14.60 -15.36 1.68
C SER A 64 14.90 -15.81 0.24
N VAL A 65 14.38 -15.10 -0.76
CA VAL A 65 14.60 -15.40 -2.18
C VAL A 65 15.55 -14.37 -2.78
N LEU A 66 16.40 -14.80 -3.71
CA LEU A 66 17.35 -13.94 -4.41
C LEU A 66 16.62 -12.69 -4.99
N ARG A 67 17.01 -11.51 -4.50
CA ARG A 67 16.47 -10.19 -4.90
C ARG A 67 14.97 -10.00 -4.66
N GLY A 68 14.35 -10.81 -3.80
CA GLY A 68 12.91 -10.72 -3.52
C GLY A 68 12.52 -9.41 -2.83
N ASP A 69 13.33 -8.91 -1.88
CA ASP A 69 13.08 -7.62 -1.22
C ASP A 69 13.13 -6.45 -2.21
N GLU A 70 14.19 -6.37 -3.03
CA GLU A 70 14.33 -5.36 -4.10
C GLU A 70 13.11 -5.36 -5.04
N SER A 71 12.69 -6.55 -5.47
CA SER A 71 11.57 -6.72 -6.40
C SER A 71 10.25 -6.27 -5.79
N LEU A 72 10.04 -6.55 -4.50
CA LEU A 72 8.84 -6.15 -3.77
C LEU A 72 8.81 -4.64 -3.55
N ARG A 73 9.92 -4.03 -3.13
CA ARG A 73 10.04 -2.57 -3.00
C ARG A 73 9.83 -1.85 -4.32
N ALA A 74 10.42 -2.34 -5.40
CA ALA A 74 10.22 -1.77 -6.73
C ALA A 74 8.75 -1.88 -7.17
N ARG A 75 8.07 -2.98 -6.85
CA ARG A 75 6.63 -3.13 -7.09
C ARG A 75 5.81 -2.12 -6.28
N LEU A 76 6.09 -1.97 -4.99
CA LEU A 76 5.40 -0.98 -4.13
C LEU A 76 5.63 0.45 -4.66
N SER A 77 6.84 0.79 -5.08
CA SER A 77 7.17 2.09 -5.67
C SER A 77 6.34 2.37 -6.93
N ARG A 78 6.25 1.40 -7.84
CA ARG A 78 5.41 1.51 -9.05
C ARG A 78 3.93 1.68 -8.71
N GLN A 79 3.43 0.93 -7.72
CA GLN A 79 2.04 1.03 -7.29
C GLN A 79 1.74 2.36 -6.62
N ALA A 80 2.63 2.86 -5.75
CA ALA A 80 2.49 4.17 -5.13
C ALA A 80 2.41 5.28 -6.18
N ALA A 81 3.30 5.24 -7.20
CA ALA A 81 3.26 6.18 -8.31
C ALA A 81 1.94 6.09 -9.11
N ALA A 82 1.49 4.87 -9.45
CA ALA A 82 0.26 4.65 -10.21
C ALA A 82 -0.99 5.18 -9.48
N TYR A 83 -1.07 4.96 -8.17
CA TYR A 83 -2.18 5.43 -7.34
C TYR A 83 -1.98 6.83 -6.75
N ARG A 84 -0.90 7.53 -7.12
CA ARG A 84 -0.54 8.87 -6.63
C ARG A 84 -0.49 8.95 -5.10
N VAL A 85 0.03 7.90 -4.46
CA VAL A 85 0.24 7.86 -3.01
C VAL A 85 1.46 8.71 -2.68
N ASP A 86 1.26 9.68 -1.78
CA ASP A 86 2.34 10.42 -1.13
C ASP A 86 2.95 9.52 -0.03
N VAL A 87 4.19 9.06 -0.27
CA VAL A 87 4.90 8.13 0.62
C VAL A 87 5.24 8.78 1.95
N ASP A 88 5.70 10.03 1.94
CA ASP A 88 6.09 10.74 3.15
C ASP A 88 4.86 10.99 4.03
N ALA A 89 3.77 11.46 3.42
CA ALA A 89 2.51 11.66 4.14
C ALA A 89 1.93 10.33 4.67
N ALA A 90 2.03 9.25 3.89
CA ALA A 90 1.59 7.92 4.33
C ALA A 90 2.36 7.47 5.58
N ILE A 91 3.69 7.62 5.59
CA ILE A 91 4.54 7.26 6.72
C ILE A 91 4.21 8.12 7.95
N SER A 92 4.14 9.45 7.80
CA SER A 92 3.84 10.36 8.91
C SER A 92 2.47 10.10 9.55
N SER A 93 1.46 9.78 8.73
CA SER A 93 0.11 9.48 9.22
C SER A 93 0.04 8.20 10.08
N GLN A 94 0.91 7.23 9.81
CA GLN A 94 0.96 6.00 10.60
C GLN A 94 1.68 6.22 11.92
N SER A 95 2.73 7.05 11.94
CA SER A 95 3.46 7.39 13.17
C SER A 95 2.64 8.16 14.20
N GLN A 96 1.58 8.85 13.78
CA GLN A 96 0.67 9.57 14.68
C GLN A 96 -0.46 8.68 15.22
N ALA A 97 -0.68 7.51 14.63
CA ALA A 97 -1.74 6.58 15.00
C ALA A 97 -1.27 5.41 15.89
N ALA A 98 0.03 5.35 16.19
CA ALA A 98 0.67 4.39 17.09
C ALA A 98 1.02 5.07 18.42
#